data_AF-A0A8C3WQ25-F1
#
_entry.id   AF-A0A8C3WQ25-F1
#
_cell.length_a   1.000
_cell.length_b   1.000
_cell.length_c   1.000
_cell.angle_alpha   90.00
_cell.angle_beta   90.00
_cell.angle_gamma   90.00
#
_symmetry.space_group_name_H-M   'P 1'
#
loop_
_entity.id
_entity.type
_entity.pdbx_description
1 polymer ?
#
loop_
_entity_poly.entity_id
_entity_poly.type
_entity_poly.pdbx_seq_one_letter_code
_entity_poly.pdbx_strand_id
1 'polypeptide(L)'
;MKGPSATSSLLLLLLLLSPDPGAALILPPSTTCCTQLYRQPLSSKLLRQVIRVELQEADGDCHLQAFVLHLSRRSVCIHPQNRSLARWFQRHGRRLQGTLPKLSLGLGEKGQ
;
A
#
# COMPACT_ATOMS: atom_id res chain seq x y z
N MET A 1 15.24 58.96 -9.28
CA MET A 1 14.62 57.62 -9.28
C MET A 1 14.88 57.02 -7.90
N LYS A 2 13.87 56.96 -7.02
CA LYS A 2 14.04 56.55 -5.62
C LYS A 2 13.93 55.02 -5.59
N GLY A 3 15.06 54.34 -5.38
CA GLY A 3 15.12 52.88 -5.33
C GLY A 3 14.26 52.35 -4.17
N PRO A 4 13.69 51.14 -4.30
CA PRO A 4 12.89 50.55 -3.23
C PRO A 4 13.74 50.41 -1.96
N SER A 5 13.18 50.87 -0.84
CA SER A 5 13.83 50.80 0.48
C SER A 5 14.17 49.36 0.83
N ALA A 6 15.41 49.10 1.26
CA ALA A 6 15.94 47.76 1.56
C ALA A 6 15.06 46.95 2.53
N THR A 7 14.35 47.63 3.43
CA THR A 7 13.38 47.05 4.37
C THR A 7 12.18 46.41 3.67
N SER A 8 11.69 47.03 2.59
CA SER A 8 10.58 46.51 1.79
C SER A 8 10.98 45.23 1.06
N SER A 9 12.24 45.15 0.61
CA SER A 9 12.77 43.96 -0.08
C SER A 9 12.96 42.80 0.90
N LEU A 10 13.41 43.10 2.13
CA LEU A 10 13.60 42.09 3.18
C LEU A 10 12.25 41.51 3.64
N LEU A 11 11.25 42.36 3.83
CA LEU A 11 9.89 41.95 4.20
C LEU A 11 9.25 41.03 3.15
N LEU A 12 9.46 41.32 1.86
CA LEU A 12 8.98 40.47 0.77
C LEU A 12 9.65 39.08 0.79
N LEU A 13 10.97 39.03 1.03
CA LEU A 13 11.68 37.76 1.17
C LEU A 13 11.18 36.93 2.35
N LEU A 14 10.96 37.57 3.51
CA LEU A 14 10.43 36.90 4.70
C LEU A 14 9.03 36.32 4.48
N LEU A 15 8.18 37.03 3.73
CA LEU A 15 6.85 36.54 3.36
C LEU A 15 6.91 35.31 2.45
N LEU A 16 7.86 35.28 1.51
CA LEU A 16 8.08 34.15 0.59
C LEU A 16 8.67 32.91 1.28
N LEU A 17 9.45 33.10 2.35
CA LEU A 17 10.04 31.99 3.14
C LEU A 17 9.12 31.50 4.26
N SER A 18 7.94 32.10 4.44
CA SER A 18 6.99 31.67 5.46
C SER A 18 6.41 30.30 5.06
N PRO A 19 6.63 29.23 5.85
CA PRO A 19 6.03 27.93 5.55
C PRO A 19 4.50 28.07 5.62
N ASP A 20 3.83 27.73 4.52
CA ASP A 20 2.37 27.74 4.44
C ASP A 20 1.79 26.73 5.44
N PRO A 21 0.99 27.15 6.44
CA PRO A 21 0.41 26.24 7.42
C PRO A 21 -0.64 25.30 6.81
N GLY A 22 -1.03 25.51 5.55
CA GLY A 22 -1.91 24.62 4.76
C GLY A 22 -1.16 23.44 4.12
N ALA A 23 0.17 23.50 4.03
CA ALA A 23 1.03 22.37 3.68
C ALA A 23 1.38 21.57 4.94
N ALA A 24 0.37 21.10 5.67
CA ALA A 24 0.57 19.96 6.54
C ALA A 24 1.09 18.83 5.63
N LEU A 25 2.38 18.52 5.73
CA LEU A 25 2.97 17.35 5.10
C LEU A 25 2.17 16.15 5.61
N ILE A 26 1.19 15.70 4.84
CA ILE A 26 0.57 14.40 5.02
C ILE A 26 1.71 13.44 4.68
N LEU A 27 2.57 13.16 5.68
CA LEU A 27 3.54 12.10 5.55
C LEU A 27 2.70 10.87 5.19
N PRO A 28 3.03 10.19 4.07
CA PRO A 28 2.37 8.94 3.78
C PRO A 28 2.50 8.07 5.04
N PRO A 29 1.42 7.36 5.43
CA PRO A 29 1.48 6.46 6.57
C PRO A 29 2.71 5.58 6.38
N SER A 30 3.62 5.56 7.36
CA SER A 30 4.87 4.81 7.29
C SER A 30 4.60 3.41 6.75
N THR A 31 5.12 3.12 5.55
CA THR A 31 4.80 1.91 4.80
C THR A 31 5.37 0.71 5.54
N THR A 32 4.52 -0.07 6.20
CA THR A 32 4.95 -1.27 6.92
C THR A 32 5.19 -2.39 5.91
N CYS A 33 6.45 -2.61 5.52
CA CYS A 33 6.79 -3.67 4.58
C CYS A 33 6.85 -5.06 5.23
N CYS A 34 6.26 -6.04 4.55
CA CYS A 34 6.49 -7.46 4.83
C CYS A 34 7.93 -7.83 4.53
N THR A 35 8.67 -8.26 5.56
CA THR A 35 10.03 -8.79 5.44
C THR A 35 10.09 -10.32 5.45
N GLN A 36 9.03 -10.97 5.96
CA GLN A 36 8.91 -12.43 6.01
C GLN A 36 7.54 -12.88 5.49
N LEU A 37 7.53 -13.96 4.70
CA LEU A 37 6.33 -14.42 4.00
C LEU A 37 5.92 -15.83 4.44
N TYR A 38 4.64 -15.99 4.80
CA TYR A 38 4.04 -17.28 5.06
C TYR A 38 3.78 -18.02 3.74
N ARG A 39 4.45 -19.18 3.58
CA ARG A 39 4.40 -20.00 2.35
C ARG A 39 3.51 -21.23 2.49
N GLN A 40 3.21 -21.65 3.72
CA GLN A 40 2.42 -22.84 4.00
C GLN A 40 0.94 -22.67 3.58
N PRO A 41 0.20 -23.77 3.35
CA PRO A 41 -1.21 -23.68 3.02
C PRO A 41 -2.02 -22.94 4.09
N LEU A 42 -2.89 -22.03 3.65
CA LEU A 42 -3.80 -21.33 4.55
C LEU A 42 -4.98 -22.22 4.94
N SER A 43 -5.32 -22.22 6.22
CA SER A 43 -6.50 -22.91 6.73
C SER A 43 -7.77 -22.18 6.32
N SER A 44 -8.85 -22.94 6.12
CA SER A 44 -10.17 -22.35 5.79
C SER A 44 -10.71 -21.48 6.91
N LYS A 45 -10.37 -21.78 8.18
CA LYS A 45 -10.72 -20.96 9.34
C LYS A 45 -10.09 -19.56 9.26
N LEU A 46 -8.79 -19.49 8.95
CA LEU A 46 -8.09 -18.21 8.79
C LEU A 46 -8.70 -17.39 7.65
N LEU A 47 -8.92 -18.02 6.49
CA LEU A 47 -9.47 -17.34 5.30
C LEU A 47 -10.88 -16.76 5.51
N ARG A 48 -11.68 -17.33 6.42
CA ARG A 48 -13.01 -16.79 6.77
C ARG A 48 -12.93 -15.54 7.65
N GLN A 49 -11.80 -15.32 8.33
CA GLN A 49 -11.59 -14.17 9.22
C GLN A 49 -10.92 -12.98 8.52
N VAL A 50 -10.59 -13.10 7.23
CA VAL A 50 -9.98 -12.03 6.46
C VAL A 50 -11.03 -10.93 6.21
N ILE A 51 -10.72 -9.73 6.68
CA ILE A 51 -11.58 -8.54 6.53
C ILE A 51 -11.17 -7.77 5.28
N ARG A 52 -9.85 -7.63 5.08
CA ARG A 52 -9.24 -6.84 4.01
C ARG A 52 -8.00 -7.55 3.48
N VAL A 53 -7.73 -7.33 2.21
CA VAL A 53 -6.50 -7.78 1.57
C VAL A 53 -5.86 -6.59 0.88
N GLU A 54 -4.55 -6.49 0.98
CA GLU A 54 -3.75 -5.52 0.22
C GLU A 54 -2.66 -6.27 -0.55
N LEU A 55 -2.32 -5.77 -1.73
CA LEU A 55 -1.10 -6.17 -2.42
C LEU A 55 0.00 -5.18 -2.02
N GLN A 56 1.08 -5.71 -1.47
CA GLN A 56 2.34 -5.01 -1.36
C GLN A 56 3.12 -5.27 -2.65
N GLU A 57 3.36 -4.22 -3.42
CA GLU A 57 4.20 -4.28 -4.61
C GLU A 57 5.68 -4.32 -4.22
N ALA A 58 6.52 -4.75 -5.16
CA ALA A 58 7.97 -4.68 -5.03
C ALA A 58 8.48 -3.47 -5.82
N ASP A 59 8.01 -2.29 -5.45
CA ASP A 59 8.13 -1.01 -6.17
C ASP A 59 9.33 -0.16 -5.74
N GLY A 60 10.15 -0.66 -4.81
CA GLY A 60 11.37 0.01 -4.33
C GLY A 60 11.28 0.46 -2.88
N ASP A 61 10.06 0.74 -2.38
CA ASP A 61 9.84 0.98 -0.95
C ASP A 61 9.84 -0.34 -0.17
N CYS A 62 9.19 -1.35 -0.74
CA CYS A 62 9.26 -2.72 -0.26
C CYS A 62 10.00 -3.61 -1.26
N HIS A 63 10.90 -4.46 -0.77
CA HIS A 63 11.70 -5.35 -1.63
C HIS A 63 11.03 -6.68 -1.99
N LEU A 64 9.89 -6.99 -1.37
CA LEU A 64 9.19 -8.26 -1.54
C LEU A 64 7.75 -8.02 -1.96
N GLN A 65 7.30 -8.73 -2.98
CA GLN A 65 5.89 -8.78 -3.31
C GLN A 65 5.14 -9.69 -2.32
N ALA A 66 4.05 -9.19 -1.74
CA ALA A 66 3.29 -9.93 -0.74
C ALA A 66 1.80 -9.61 -0.79
N PHE A 67 0.97 -10.57 -0.38
CA PHE A 67 -0.42 -10.29 -0.01
C PHE A 67 -0.51 -10.08 1.49
N VAL A 68 -0.97 -8.92 1.92
CA VAL A 68 -1.22 -8.62 3.32
C VAL A 68 -2.67 -8.94 3.64
N LEU A 69 -2.89 -10.01 4.39
CA LEU A 69 -4.22 -10.36 4.90
C LEU A 69 -4.45 -9.66 6.23
N HIS A 70 -5.43 -8.77 6.27
CA HIS A 70 -5.85 -8.08 7.49
C HIS A 70 -6.98 -8.84 8.16
N LEU A 71 -6.72 -9.35 9.37
CA LEU A 71 -7.70 -9.95 10.26
C LEU A 71 -8.05 -8.94 11.36
N SER A 72 -9.07 -9.24 12.17
CA SER A 72 -9.57 -8.31 13.21
C SER A 72 -8.52 -7.84 14.23
N ARG A 73 -7.45 -8.61 14.43
CA ARG A 73 -6.43 -8.35 15.47
C ARG A 73 -5.00 -8.28 14.96
N ARG A 74 -4.74 -8.72 13.73
CA ARG A 74 -3.38 -8.83 13.19
C ARG A 74 -3.40 -8.91 11.67
N SER A 75 -2.25 -8.66 11.09
CA SER A 75 -2.00 -8.86 9.66
C SER A 75 -1.07 -10.03 9.43
N VAL A 76 -1.21 -10.72 8.31
CA VAL A 76 -0.35 -11.83 7.92
C VAL A 76 0.12 -11.62 6.49
N CYS A 77 1.44 -11.61 6.30
CA CYS A 77 2.08 -11.50 5.00
C CYS A 77 2.16 -12.87 4.32
N ILE A 78 1.51 -13.02 3.17
CA ILE A 78 1.40 -14.26 2.42
C ILE A 78 2.19 -14.17 1.13
N HIS A 79 2.91 -15.25 0.81
CA HIS A 79 3.65 -15.35 -0.44
C HIS A 79 2.69 -15.37 -1.65
N PRO A 80 2.97 -14.64 -2.75
CA PRO A 80 2.09 -14.56 -3.93
C PRO A 80 1.73 -15.93 -4.53
N GLN A 81 2.63 -16.91 -4.45
CA GLN A 81 2.43 -18.26 -4.98
C GLN A 81 1.60 -19.20 -4.07
N ASN A 82 0.98 -18.69 -3.01
CA ASN A 82 0.20 -19.52 -2.09
C ASN A 82 -1.09 -20.06 -2.76
N ARG A 83 -1.12 -21.38 -3.00
CA ARG A 83 -2.25 -22.06 -3.69
C ARG A 83 -3.58 -21.97 -2.94
N SER A 84 -3.58 -21.91 -1.61
CA SER A 84 -4.81 -21.75 -0.83
C SER A 84 -5.40 -20.36 -1.02
N LEU A 85 -4.56 -19.33 -1.05
CA LEU A 85 -4.98 -17.95 -1.29
C LEU A 85 -5.54 -17.77 -2.70
N ALA A 86 -4.84 -18.29 -3.72
CA ALA A 86 -5.31 -18.24 -5.11
C ALA A 86 -6.71 -18.88 -5.28
N ARG A 87 -6.93 -20.08 -4.72
CA ARG A 87 -8.24 -20.74 -4.73
C ARG A 87 -9.31 -19.99 -3.94
N TRP A 88 -8.91 -19.21 -2.93
CA TRP A 88 -9.84 -18.40 -2.16
C TRP A 88 -10.28 -17.16 -2.95
N PHE A 89 -9.35 -16.48 -3.64
CA PHE A 89 -9.69 -15.38 -4.55
C PHE A 89 -10.58 -15.82 -5.70
N GLN A 90 -10.36 -16.99 -6.30
CA GLN A 90 -11.27 -17.49 -7.35
C GLN A 90 -12.72 -17.64 -6.86
N ARG A 91 -12.91 -17.97 -5.58
CA ARG A 91 -14.25 -18.15 -4.98
C ARG A 91 -14.86 -16.87 -4.41
N HIS A 92 -14.04 -15.96 -3.88
CA HIS A 92 -14.49 -14.81 -3.10
C HIS A 92 -14.05 -13.45 -3.68
N GLY A 93 -13.34 -13.45 -4.81
CA GLY A 93 -12.73 -12.26 -5.41
C GLY A 93 -13.75 -11.15 -5.67
N ARG A 94 -14.99 -11.51 -6.06
CA ARG A 94 -16.08 -10.54 -6.24
C ARG A 94 -16.49 -9.82 -4.96
N ARG A 95 -16.43 -10.48 -3.80
CA ARG A 95 -16.75 -9.89 -2.49
C ARG A 95 -15.68 -8.91 -2.02
N LEU A 96 -14.45 -9.07 -2.50
CA LEU A 96 -13.28 -8.29 -2.09
C LEU A 96 -12.94 -7.17 -3.07
N GLN A 97 -13.71 -6.97 -4.15
CA GLN A 97 -13.40 -5.98 -5.20
C GLN A 97 -13.32 -4.52 -4.71
N GLY A 98 -13.83 -4.19 -3.52
CA GLY A 98 -13.59 -2.88 -2.90
C GLY A 98 -12.21 -2.71 -2.27
N THR A 99 -11.39 -3.77 -2.24
CA THR A 99 -10.10 -3.78 -1.52
C THR A 99 -9.01 -4.59 -2.23
N LEU A 100 -9.39 -5.47 -3.16
CA LEU A 100 -8.46 -6.14 -4.04
C LEU A 100 -7.95 -5.10 -5.06
N PRO A 101 -6.63 -4.88 -5.18
CA PRO A 101 -6.13 -4.23 -6.39
C PRO A 101 -6.60 -5.06 -7.58
N LYS A 102 -6.82 -4.42 -8.72
CA LYS A 102 -7.29 -5.04 -9.96
C LYS A 102 -6.23 -6.00 -10.49
N LEU A 103 -6.02 -7.10 -9.78
CA LEU A 103 -5.18 -8.20 -10.16
C LEU A 103 -5.89 -8.86 -11.32
N SER A 104 -5.45 -8.50 -12.52
CA SER A 104 -5.43 -9.41 -13.65
C SER A 104 -4.67 -10.66 -13.16
N LEU A 105 -5.37 -11.55 -12.44
CA LEU A 105 -4.96 -12.91 -12.17
C LEU A 105 -4.94 -13.58 -13.54
N GLY A 106 -3.90 -13.29 -14.31
CA GLY A 106 -3.47 -14.04 -15.46
C GLY A 106 -3.17 -15.43 -14.94
N LEU A 107 -4.22 -16.24 -14.87
CA LEU A 107 -4.11 -17.67 -14.89
C LEU A 107 -3.50 -17.97 -16.26
N GLY A 108 -2.18 -17.84 -16.34
CA GLY A 108 -1.42 -18.17 -17.53
C GLY A 108 -1.72 -19.63 -17.84
N GLU A 109 -2.47 -19.83 -18.90
CA GLU A 109 -2.48 -21.02 -19.70
C GLU A 109 -1.03 -21.55 -19.80
N LYS A 110 -0.78 -22.69 -19.17
CA LYS A 110 0.21 -23.64 -19.67
C LYS A 110 -0.42 -25.02 -19.64
N GLY A 111 -1.34 -25.20 -20.59
CA GLY A 111 -1.55 -26.48 -21.25
C GLY A 111 -0.80 -26.43 -22.57
N GLN A 112 0.40 -27.00 -22.60
CA GLN A 112 0.97 -27.71 -23.74
C GLN A 112 2.05 -28.65 -23.24
#